data_AF-A0AAW5S1E8-F1
#
_entry.id   AF-A0AAW5S1E8-F1
#
_cell.length_a   1.000
_cell.length_b   1.000
_cell.length_c   1.000
_cell.angle_alpha   90.00
_cell.angle_beta   90.00
_cell.angle_gamma   90.00
#
_symmetry.space_group_name_H-M   'P 1'
#
loop_
_entity.id
_entity.type
_entity.pdbx_description
1 polymer ?
#
loop_
_entity_poly.entity_id
_entity_poly.type
_entity_poly.pdbx_seq_one_letter_code
_entity_poly.pdbx_strand_id
1 'polypeptide(L)'
;MADTVIEIDPSELSPMQREVNRGLMVAFINAGLLHRAHLDVRRSIVLYDESATFAYATDELPSDNQLKALYESSGVRYWSRGC
;
A
#
# COMPACT_ATOMS: atom_id res chain seq x y z
N MET A 1 21.33 0.54 -4.50
CA MET A 1 20.32 0.08 -3.52
C MET A 1 19.33 1.21 -3.36
N ALA A 2 18.03 0.96 -3.42
CA ALA A 2 17.05 2.01 -3.19
C ALA A 2 17.14 2.48 -1.73
N ASP A 3 17.00 3.78 -1.50
CA ASP A 3 17.02 4.42 -0.17
C ASP A 3 15.63 4.95 0.23
N THR A 4 14.61 4.57 -0.53
CA THR A 4 13.21 4.96 -0.33
C THR A 4 12.24 3.90 -0.85
N VAL A 5 10.97 4.02 -0.49
CA VAL A 5 9.87 3.18 -0.98
C VAL A 5 9.62 3.47 -2.46
N ILE A 6 9.50 2.42 -3.27
CA ILE A 6 9.45 2.52 -4.73
C ILE A 6 7.99 2.38 -5.22
N GLU A 7 7.61 3.17 -6.23
CA GLU A 7 6.33 2.96 -6.91
C GLU A 7 6.36 1.67 -7.76
N ILE A 8 5.32 0.84 -7.65
CA ILE A 8 5.12 -0.34 -8.50
C ILE A 8 3.80 -0.22 -9.27
N ASP A 9 3.74 -0.84 -10.45
CA ASP A 9 2.48 -1.04 -11.15
C ASP A 9 1.80 -2.32 -10.61
N PRO A 10 0.60 -2.21 -9.99
CA PRO A 10 -0.14 -3.38 -9.51
C PRO A 10 -0.40 -4.41 -10.62
N SER A 11 -0.46 -3.99 -11.90
CA SER A 11 -0.68 -4.87 -13.04
C SER A 11 0.43 -5.90 -13.26
N GLU A 12 1.63 -5.62 -12.74
CA GLU A 12 2.79 -6.52 -12.79
C GLU A 12 2.76 -7.59 -11.69
N LEU A 13 1.92 -7.42 -10.67
CA LEU A 13 1.71 -8.44 -9.64
C LEU A 13 0.91 -9.62 -10.23
N SER A 14 1.18 -10.82 -9.71
CA SER A 14 0.43 -12.00 -10.12
C SER A 14 -1.08 -11.81 -9.85
N PRO A 15 -1.98 -12.37 -10.69
CA PRO A 15 -3.43 -12.25 -10.46
C PRO A 15 -3.88 -12.67 -9.07
N MET A 16 -3.27 -13.73 -8.52
CA MET A 16 -3.55 -14.21 -7.17
C MET A 16 -3.12 -13.20 -6.11
N GLN A 17 -1.93 -12.61 -6.25
CA GLN A 17 -1.42 -11.63 -5.30
C GLN A 17 -2.23 -10.34 -5.30
N ARG A 18 -2.69 -9.87 -6.48
CA ARG A 18 -3.62 -8.74 -6.57
C ARG A 18 -4.92 -9.03 -5.83
N GLU A 19 -5.50 -10.20 -6.02
CA GLU A 19 -6.74 -10.58 -5.34
C GLU A 19 -6.57 -10.66 -3.82
N VAL A 20 -5.44 -11.22 -3.35
CA VAL A 20 -5.11 -11.25 -1.92
C VAL A 20 -4.94 -9.84 -1.36
N ASN A 21 -4.13 -8.99 -2.00
CA ASN A 21 -3.90 -7.62 -1.55
C ASN A 21 -5.20 -6.81 -1.53
N ARG A 22 -6.06 -6.99 -2.53
CA ARG A 22 -7.39 -6.39 -2.61
C ARG A 22 -8.28 -6.83 -1.45
N GLY A 23 -8.30 -8.12 -1.15
CA GLY A 23 -9.06 -8.67 -0.01
C GLY A 23 -8.56 -8.13 1.32
N LEU A 24 -7.24 -8.08 1.52
CA LEU A 24 -6.62 -7.53 2.72
C LEU A 24 -6.93 -6.05 2.91
N MET A 25 -6.91 -5.26 1.83
CA MET A 25 -7.27 -3.85 1.88
C MET A 25 -8.73 -3.63 2.26
N VAL A 26 -9.66 -4.41 1.69
CA VAL A 26 -11.08 -4.35 2.05
C VAL A 26 -11.28 -4.70 3.52
N ALA A 27 -10.62 -5.74 4.02
CA ALA A 27 -10.65 -6.10 5.43
C ALA A 27 -10.10 -4.98 6.33
N PHE A 28 -8.99 -4.36 5.92
CA PHE A 28 -8.38 -3.23 6.61
C PHE A 28 -9.30 -2.00 6.71
N ILE A 29 -9.99 -1.65 5.61
CA ILE A 29 -10.97 -0.55 5.60
C ILE A 29 -12.13 -0.87 6.53
N ASN A 30 -12.71 -2.06 6.39
CA ASN A 30 -13.89 -2.47 7.15
C ASN A 30 -13.62 -2.59 8.66
N ALA A 31 -12.41 -3.02 9.05
CA ALA A 31 -12.01 -3.10 10.45
C ALA A 31 -11.99 -1.71 11.15
N GLY A 32 -11.89 -0.62 10.39
CA GLY A 32 -11.88 0.75 10.89
C GLY A 32 -12.85 1.64 10.15
N LEU A 33 -14.04 1.12 9.78
CA LEU A 33 -14.94 1.74 8.80
C LEU A 33 -15.20 3.23 9.05
N LEU A 34 -15.49 3.62 10.29
CA LEU A 34 -15.76 5.03 10.64
C LEU A 34 -14.58 5.96 10.33
N HIS A 35 -13.35 5.48 10.52
CA HIS A 35 -12.14 6.27 10.31
C HIS A 35 -11.56 6.12 8.90
N ARG A 36 -11.91 5.05 8.19
CA ARG A 36 -11.31 4.65 6.91
C ARG A 36 -12.29 4.64 5.75
N ALA A 37 -13.53 5.08 5.94
CA ALA A 37 -14.56 5.13 4.89
C ALA A 37 -14.19 5.99 3.68
N HIS A 38 -13.21 6.88 3.83
CA HIS A 38 -12.69 7.71 2.73
C HIS A 38 -11.68 6.96 1.84
N LEU A 39 -11.20 5.78 2.25
CA LEU A 39 -10.30 4.95 1.46
C LEU A 39 -11.07 4.12 0.44
N ASP A 40 -10.47 3.96 -0.74
CA ASP A 40 -11.05 3.22 -1.86
C ASP A 40 -9.97 2.36 -2.53
N VAL A 41 -10.33 1.11 -2.80
CA VAL A 41 -9.42 0.09 -3.36
C VAL A 41 -8.77 0.51 -4.67
N ARG A 42 -9.44 1.34 -5.48
CA ARG A 42 -8.95 1.78 -6.79
C ARG A 42 -8.20 3.09 -6.75
N ARG A 43 -8.35 3.89 -5.68
CA ARG A 43 -7.87 5.28 -5.64
C ARG A 43 -6.86 5.57 -4.53
N SER A 44 -6.93 4.85 -3.41
CA SER A 44 -6.01 5.02 -2.30
C SER A 44 -4.58 4.62 -2.67
N ILE A 45 -3.63 5.19 -1.95
CA ILE A 45 -2.25 4.76 -2.00
C ILE A 45 -2.12 3.50 -1.15
N VAL A 46 -1.59 2.44 -1.76
CA VAL A 46 -1.38 1.15 -1.11
C VAL A 46 0.10 1.03 -0.80
N LEU A 47 0.42 0.66 0.43
CA LEU A 47 1.78 0.40 0.88
C LEU A 47 1.99 -1.10 1.01
N TYR A 48 3.12 -1.58 0.51
CA TYR A 48 3.46 -3.00 0.50
C TYR A 48 4.79 -3.27 1.18
N ASP A 49 4.92 -4.46 1.75
CA ASP A 49 6.17 -4.97 2.30
C ASP A 49 7.16 -5.41 1.20
N GLU A 50 8.29 -6.00 1.61
CA GLU A 50 9.32 -6.52 0.70
C GLU A 50 8.85 -7.61 -0.27
N SER A 51 7.75 -8.30 0.05
CA SER A 51 7.13 -9.34 -0.78
C SER A 51 6.00 -8.79 -1.64
N ALA A 52 5.84 -7.46 -1.71
CA ALA A 52 4.71 -6.78 -2.34
C ALA A 52 3.34 -7.24 -1.80
N THR A 53 3.28 -7.57 -0.51
CA THR A 53 2.04 -7.90 0.21
C THR A 53 1.51 -6.66 0.91
N PHE A 54 0.18 -6.49 0.89
CA PHE A 54 -0.50 -5.36 1.50
C PHE A 54 -0.08 -5.14 2.97
N ALA A 55 0.39 -3.94 3.28
CA ALA A 55 0.75 -3.52 4.63
C ALA A 55 -0.17 -2.43 5.17
N TYR A 56 -0.50 -1.42 4.35
CA TYR A 56 -1.32 -0.29 4.77
C TYR A 56 -1.94 0.45 3.56
N ALA A 57 -2.91 1.33 3.83
CA ALA A 57 -3.44 2.24 2.82
C ALA A 57 -3.65 3.66 3.36
N THR A 58 -3.35 4.65 2.52
CA THR A 58 -3.57 6.09 2.77
C THR A 58 -4.35 6.72 1.63
N ASP A 59 -4.95 7.88 1.87
CA ASP A 59 -5.67 8.67 0.87
C ASP A 59 -4.73 9.49 -0.01
N GLU A 60 -3.64 9.97 0.57
CA GLU A 60 -2.61 10.75 -0.10
C GLU A 60 -1.26 10.04 -0.08
N LEU A 61 -0.42 10.35 -1.07
CA LEU A 61 0.94 9.83 -1.14
C LEU A 61 1.77 10.47 0.00
N PRO A 62 2.42 9.68 0.86
CA PRO A 62 3.34 10.23 1.84
C PRO A 62 4.45 11.03 1.15
N SER A 63 4.89 12.12 1.78
CA SER A 63 6.02 12.91 1.30
C SER A 63 7.30 12.08 1.22
N ASP A 64 8.29 12.52 0.43
CA ASP A 64 9.57 11.82 0.28
C ASP A 64 10.26 11.52 1.61
N ASN A 65 10.18 12.46 2.57
CA ASN A 65 10.71 12.25 3.92
C ASN A 65 9.97 11.15 4.68
N GLN A 66 8.64 11.06 4.51
CA GLN A 66 7.84 9.99 5.12
C GLN A 66 8.09 8.65 4.43
N LEU A 67 8.22 8.61 3.11
CA LEU A 67 8.59 7.40 2.38
C LEU A 67 9.97 6.90 2.80
N LYS A 68 10.95 7.80 2.94
CA LYS A 68 12.27 7.44 3.47
C LYS A 68 12.19 6.92 4.91
N ALA A 69 11.45 7.59 5.79
CA ALA A 69 11.26 7.11 7.15
C ALA A 69 10.56 5.74 7.19
N LEU A 70 9.56 5.49 6.33
CA LEU A 70 8.91 4.19 6.18
C LEU A 70 9.91 3.12 5.71
N TYR A 71 10.78 3.45 4.75
CA TYR A 71 11.82 2.54 4.28
C TYR A 71 12.80 2.16 5.41
N GLU A 72 13.26 3.14 6.19
CA GLU A 72 14.26 2.96 7.24
C GLU A 72 13.71 2.30 8.52
N SER A 73 12.45 2.60 8.88
CA SER A 73 11.86 2.21 10.17
C SER A 73 10.84 1.06 10.10
N SER A 74 10.45 0.64 8.90
CA SER A 74 9.44 -0.40 8.69
C SER A 74 9.85 -1.41 7.62
N GLY A 75 8.98 -2.41 7.38
CA GLY A 75 9.11 -3.37 6.29
C GLY A 75 8.56 -2.86 4.95
N VAL A 76 8.03 -1.63 4.87
CA VAL A 76 7.43 -1.10 3.63
C VAL A 76 8.53 -0.84 2.59
N ARG A 77 8.34 -1.39 1.39
CA ARG A 77 9.30 -1.28 0.27
C ARG A 77 8.67 -0.76 -1.00
N TYR A 78 7.37 -0.97 -1.18
CA TYR A 78 6.67 -0.53 -2.38
C TYR A 78 5.43 0.28 -2.05
N TRP A 79 5.00 1.09 -3.01
CA TRP A 79 3.70 1.73 -3.00
C TRP A 79 3.07 1.70 -4.40
N SER A 80 1.75 1.81 -4.47
CA SER A 80 1.03 2.02 -5.73
C SER A 80 -0.19 2.91 -5.52
N ARG A 81 -0.77 3.41 -6.61
CA ARG A 81 -2.12 3.98 -6.59
C ARG A 81 -3.14 2.91 -6.99
N GLY A 82 -3.98 2.53 -6.04
CA GLY A 82 -4.92 1.43 -6.19
C GLY A 82 -4.25 0.06 -6.12
N CYS A 83 -5.08 -0.95 -5.89
CA CYS A 83 -4.68 -2.36 -5.84
C CYS A 83 -5.25 -3.16 -7.02
#